data_AF-A0A938QNF0-F1
#
_entry.id   AF-A0A938QNF0-F1
#
_cell.length_a   1.000
_cell.length_b   1.000
_cell.length_c   1.000
_cell.angle_alpha   90.00
_cell.angle_beta   90.00
_cell.angle_gamma   90.00
#
_symmetry.space_group_name_H-M   'P 1'
#
loop_
_entity.id
_entity.type
_entity.pdbx_description
1 polymer ?
#
loop_
_entity_poly.entity_id
_entity_poly.type
_entity_poly.pdbx_seq_one_letter_code
_entity_poly.pdbx_strand_id
1 'polypeptide(L)'
;MIDAVAVADCATPVGGIDLSTEPEATGDVEAALATLPDRVAAAGSPTWETASLSPFLREVVAYLLESPLADLGPLSSAALAAGGPLAQTVALAFLDGDGRRPDVTTLRRGLHRFYACERRLPLSLADAVALAGGLDPATTFVVQESTPKGHPRRLTTSVDGALFAAETVLDGVVRETELVWRGRRRDGALDFLVYDHDGRLRGGSTFVTSAGPEAPAAAPYACLACHRDRADGAGFVVTFPPSP
;
A
#
# COMPACT_ATOMS: atom_id res chain seq x y z
N MET A 1 -16.24 19.73 -17.38
CA MET A 1 -14.77 19.58 -17.23
C MET A 1 -14.56 19.03 -15.84
N ILE A 2 -13.90 17.89 -15.72
CA ILE A 2 -13.43 17.44 -14.39
C ILE A 2 -12.23 18.34 -14.11
N ASP A 3 -12.29 19.13 -13.04
CA ASP A 3 -11.14 19.94 -12.61
C ASP A 3 -9.92 19.03 -12.41
N ALA A 4 -8.72 19.58 -12.56
CA ALA A 4 -7.51 18.79 -12.38
C ALA A 4 -7.46 18.22 -10.95
N VAL A 5 -7.50 16.89 -10.83
CA VAL A 5 -7.43 16.21 -9.53
C VAL A 5 -6.06 16.42 -8.91
N ALA A 6 -6.03 16.91 -7.67
CA ALA A 6 -4.80 17.01 -6.89
C ALA A 6 -4.33 15.62 -6.46
N VAL A 7 -3.07 15.31 -6.73
CA VAL A 7 -2.45 14.01 -6.42
C VAL A 7 -1.21 14.19 -5.56
N ALA A 8 -0.86 13.16 -4.79
CA ALA A 8 0.34 13.17 -3.97
C ALA A 8 1.61 13.37 -4.82
N ASP A 9 2.54 14.17 -4.31
CA ASP A 9 3.87 14.38 -4.87
C ASP A 9 4.93 13.78 -3.95
N CYS A 10 6.13 13.49 -4.49
CA CYS A 10 7.16 12.84 -3.70
C CYS A 10 7.92 13.80 -2.79
N ALA A 11 7.79 15.12 -2.96
CA ALA A 11 8.45 16.11 -2.12
C ALA A 11 7.74 16.29 -0.77
N THR A 12 6.43 16.04 -0.73
CA THR A 12 5.59 16.18 0.47
C THR A 12 5.09 14.81 0.92
N PRO A 13 5.58 14.26 2.04
CA PRO A 13 5.03 13.05 2.62
C PRO A 13 3.54 13.22 2.91
N VAL A 14 2.76 12.18 2.64
CA VAL A 14 1.37 12.14 3.09
C VAL A 14 1.37 12.07 4.62
N GLY A 15 0.67 13.02 5.26
CA GLY A 15 0.53 13.04 6.71
C GLY A 15 -0.34 11.89 7.24
N GLY A 16 -0.68 11.94 8.52
CA GLY A 16 -1.68 11.02 9.07
C GLY A 16 -1.47 10.69 10.54
N ILE A 17 -1.75 9.44 10.87
CA ILE A 17 -1.69 8.92 12.23
C ILE A 17 -0.23 8.81 12.70
N ASP A 18 -0.03 8.93 14.02
CA ASP A 18 1.28 8.69 14.61
C ASP A 18 1.68 7.21 14.41
N LEU A 19 2.77 6.99 13.69
CA LEU A 19 3.35 5.68 13.42
C LEU A 19 4.61 5.44 14.25
N SER A 20 4.87 6.21 15.31
CA SER A 20 6.11 6.16 16.11
C SER A 20 6.46 4.76 16.66
N THR A 21 5.48 3.87 16.78
CA THR A 21 5.68 2.46 17.20
C THR A 21 5.99 1.50 16.05
N GLU A 22 5.83 1.95 14.80
CA GLU A 22 6.04 1.17 13.59
C GLU A 22 7.47 1.37 13.04
N PRO A 23 8.05 0.33 12.39
CA PRO A 23 9.37 0.44 11.77
C PRO A 23 9.43 1.53 10.69
N GLU A 24 8.30 1.86 10.06
CA GLU A 24 8.16 2.93 9.06
C GLU A 24 8.44 4.33 9.60
N ALA A 25 8.25 4.58 10.90
CA ALA A 25 8.52 5.90 11.51
C ALA A 25 9.99 6.11 11.88
N THR A 26 10.82 5.09 11.72
CA THR A 26 12.23 5.15 12.10
C THR A 26 13.11 5.13 10.86
N GLY A 27 14.22 5.87 10.87
CA GLY A 27 15.18 5.91 9.76
C GLY A 27 14.76 6.82 8.61
N ASP A 28 15.76 7.36 7.92
CA ASP A 28 15.58 8.25 6.78
C ASP A 28 15.84 7.48 5.48
N VAL A 29 14.76 6.98 4.87
CA VAL A 29 14.87 6.23 3.61
C VAL A 29 15.35 7.13 2.46
N GLU A 30 15.07 8.42 2.47
CA GLU A 30 15.52 9.36 1.44
C GLU A 30 17.04 9.56 1.51
N ALA A 31 17.57 9.75 2.71
CA ALA A 31 19.02 9.82 2.93
C ALA A 31 19.70 8.49 2.55
N ALA A 32 19.10 7.34 2.87
CA ALA A 32 19.63 6.04 2.48
C ALA A 32 19.65 5.87 0.94
N LEU A 33 18.57 6.25 0.25
CA LEU A 33 18.48 6.21 -1.21
C LEU A 33 19.48 7.16 -1.88
N ALA A 34 19.80 8.30 -1.28
CA ALA A 34 20.82 9.21 -1.80
C ALA A 34 22.22 8.54 -1.89
N THR A 35 22.48 7.52 -1.09
CA THR A 35 23.74 6.74 -1.12
C THR A 35 23.68 5.51 -2.03
N LEU A 36 22.50 5.19 -2.59
CA LEU A 36 22.29 3.96 -3.36
C LEU A 36 23.27 3.79 -4.54
N PRO A 37 23.59 4.82 -5.35
CA PRO A 37 24.52 4.67 -6.47
C PRO A 37 25.90 4.15 -6.03
N ASP A 38 26.45 4.71 -4.95
CA ASP A 38 27.75 4.29 -4.41
C ASP A 38 27.69 2.87 -3.86
N ARG A 39 26.58 2.51 -3.19
CA ARG A 39 26.38 1.17 -2.65
C ARG A 39 26.26 0.11 -3.75
N VAL A 40 25.55 0.40 -4.84
CA VAL A 40 25.44 -0.50 -6.00
C VAL A 40 26.81 -0.67 -6.68
N ALA A 41 27.56 0.42 -6.84
CA ALA A 41 28.92 0.37 -7.40
C ALA A 41 29.85 -0.49 -6.54
N ALA A 42 29.83 -0.30 -5.21
CA ALA A 42 30.64 -1.07 -4.26
C ALA A 42 30.27 -2.56 -4.24
N ALA A 43 28.99 -2.90 -4.44
CA ALA A 43 28.51 -4.28 -4.48
C ALA A 43 28.80 -4.99 -5.82
N GLY A 44 29.32 -4.29 -6.83
CA GLY A 44 29.64 -4.89 -8.13
C GLY A 44 28.40 -5.21 -8.99
N SER A 45 27.34 -4.41 -8.88
CA SER A 45 26.09 -4.56 -9.64
C SER A 45 25.46 -5.97 -9.55
N PRO A 46 25.12 -6.46 -8.33
CA PRO A 46 24.55 -7.79 -8.16
C PRO A 46 23.21 -7.97 -8.89
N THR A 47 22.88 -9.24 -9.14
CA THR A 47 21.56 -9.70 -9.54
C THR A 47 20.96 -10.54 -8.41
N TRP A 48 19.68 -10.34 -8.10
CA TRP A 48 18.98 -11.02 -7.02
C TRP A 48 17.89 -11.96 -7.54
N GLU A 49 17.92 -13.21 -7.07
CA GLU A 49 16.97 -14.26 -7.46
C GLU A 49 15.67 -14.19 -6.65
N THR A 50 14.60 -13.69 -7.27
CA THR A 50 13.30 -13.49 -6.60
C THR A 50 12.52 -14.78 -6.36
N ALA A 51 12.81 -15.84 -7.11
CA ALA A 51 12.19 -17.16 -6.94
C ALA A 51 12.52 -17.81 -5.59
N SER A 52 13.60 -17.37 -4.93
CA SER A 52 14.03 -17.86 -3.61
C SER A 52 13.33 -17.17 -2.44
N LEU A 53 12.59 -16.09 -2.70
CA LEU A 53 11.87 -15.36 -1.68
C LEU A 53 10.64 -16.15 -1.20
N SER A 54 10.24 -15.91 0.05
CA SER A 54 8.93 -16.35 0.50
C SER A 54 7.85 -15.76 -0.42
N PRO A 55 6.72 -16.45 -0.67
CA PRO A 55 5.70 -15.96 -1.61
C PRO A 55 5.21 -14.54 -1.28
N PHE A 56 5.04 -14.21 0.00
CA PHE A 56 4.64 -12.85 0.39
C PHE A 56 5.68 -11.78 0.06
N LEU A 57 6.96 -12.02 0.36
CA LEU A 57 8.01 -11.06 0.01
C LEU A 57 8.13 -10.90 -1.50
N ARG A 58 7.92 -11.97 -2.27
CA ARG A 58 7.88 -11.90 -3.73
C ARG A 58 6.69 -11.06 -4.23
N GLU A 59 5.51 -11.22 -3.63
CA GLU A 59 4.32 -10.39 -3.90
C GLU A 59 4.57 -8.91 -3.58
N VAL A 60 5.18 -8.62 -2.42
CA VAL A 60 5.52 -7.24 -2.02
C VAL A 60 6.53 -6.62 -2.99
N VAL A 61 7.59 -7.34 -3.36
CA VAL A 61 8.57 -6.87 -4.35
C VAL A 61 7.90 -6.59 -5.70
N ALA A 62 7.06 -7.51 -6.20
CA ALA A 62 6.30 -7.31 -7.43
C ALA A 62 5.40 -6.05 -7.34
N TYR A 63 4.76 -5.86 -6.18
CA TYR A 63 3.89 -4.72 -5.90
C TYR A 63 4.63 -3.38 -5.90
N LEU A 64 5.83 -3.32 -5.30
CA LEU A 64 6.70 -2.14 -5.37
C LEU A 64 7.08 -1.80 -6.81
N LEU A 65 7.39 -2.82 -7.61
CA LEU A 65 7.84 -2.66 -9.00
C LEU A 65 6.72 -2.46 -10.02
N GLU A 66 5.45 -2.58 -9.60
CA GLU A 66 4.30 -2.60 -10.53
C GLU A 66 4.45 -3.65 -11.64
N SER A 67 4.88 -4.83 -11.25
CA SER A 67 5.12 -5.95 -12.16
C SER A 67 4.15 -7.08 -11.85
N PRO A 68 3.50 -7.70 -12.85
CA PRO A 68 2.75 -8.93 -12.62
C PRO A 68 3.65 -9.97 -11.96
N LEU A 69 3.14 -10.65 -10.92
CA LEU A 69 3.96 -11.59 -10.15
C LEU A 69 4.50 -12.76 -10.99
N ALA A 70 3.76 -13.17 -12.03
CA ALA A 70 4.20 -14.18 -12.98
C ALA A 70 5.45 -13.74 -13.79
N ASP A 71 5.60 -12.44 -14.01
CA ASP A 71 6.68 -11.84 -14.78
C ASP A 71 7.89 -11.44 -13.91
N LEU A 72 7.76 -11.56 -12.58
CA LEU A 72 8.83 -11.20 -11.65
C LEU A 72 9.96 -12.25 -11.71
N GLY A 73 10.98 -11.94 -12.51
CA GLY A 73 12.24 -12.69 -12.64
C GLY A 73 13.37 -12.17 -11.74
N PRO A 74 14.63 -12.51 -12.05
CA PRO A 74 15.80 -11.98 -11.37
C PRO A 74 15.88 -10.44 -11.52
N LEU A 75 16.36 -9.77 -10.47
CA LEU A 75 16.40 -8.32 -10.41
C LEU A 75 17.85 -7.82 -10.51
N SER A 76 18.12 -6.94 -11.47
CA SER A 76 19.41 -6.24 -11.56
C SER A 76 19.42 -5.02 -10.66
N SER A 77 20.40 -4.92 -9.77
CA SER A 77 20.64 -3.72 -8.95
C SER A 77 20.79 -2.44 -9.78
N ALA A 78 21.46 -2.50 -10.93
CA ALA A 78 21.61 -1.36 -11.84
C ALA A 78 20.26 -0.92 -12.44
N ALA A 79 19.43 -1.87 -12.88
CA ALA A 79 18.11 -1.57 -13.42
C ALA A 79 17.20 -0.95 -12.35
N LEU A 80 17.25 -1.48 -11.12
CA LEU A 80 16.47 -0.97 -10.00
C LEU A 80 16.94 0.43 -9.56
N ALA A 81 18.25 0.68 -9.52
CA ALA A 81 18.81 1.98 -9.17
C ALA A 81 18.46 3.08 -10.19
N ALA A 82 18.32 2.71 -11.46
CA ALA A 82 17.89 3.61 -12.54
C ALA A 82 16.35 3.84 -12.57
N GLY A 83 15.58 3.09 -11.78
CA GLY A 83 14.13 3.22 -11.67
C GLY A 83 13.69 4.37 -10.75
N GLY A 84 12.39 4.44 -10.49
CA GLY A 84 11.80 5.36 -9.52
C GLY A 84 12.08 4.96 -8.05
N PRO A 85 11.77 5.82 -7.07
CA PRO A 85 12.02 5.59 -5.65
C PRO A 85 11.56 4.24 -5.09
N LEU A 86 10.45 3.67 -5.57
CA LEU A 86 10.00 2.33 -5.15
C LEU A 86 10.93 1.22 -5.68
N ALA A 87 11.42 1.32 -6.91
CA ALA A 87 12.39 0.37 -7.46
C ALA A 87 13.75 0.50 -6.76
N GLN A 88 14.17 1.73 -6.50
CA GLN A 88 15.37 2.03 -5.72
C GLN A 88 15.28 1.49 -4.29
N THR A 89 14.09 1.57 -3.66
CA THR A 89 13.81 0.96 -2.34
C THR A 89 14.02 -0.55 -2.39
N VAL A 90 13.60 -1.24 -3.46
CA VAL A 90 13.85 -2.68 -3.61
C VAL A 90 15.35 -2.97 -3.66
N ALA A 91 16.12 -2.22 -4.45
CA ALA A 91 17.58 -2.39 -4.49
C ALA A 91 18.24 -2.13 -3.13
N LEU A 92 17.85 -1.04 -2.46
CA LEU A 92 18.34 -0.69 -1.14
C LEU A 92 18.05 -1.82 -0.14
N ALA A 93 16.83 -2.34 -0.13
CA ALA A 93 16.45 -3.42 0.76
C ALA A 93 17.25 -4.70 0.53
N PHE A 94 17.56 -5.08 -0.71
CA PHE A 94 18.44 -6.22 -0.97
C PHE A 94 19.89 -5.98 -0.53
N LEU A 95 20.38 -4.74 -0.62
CA LEU A 95 21.71 -4.36 -0.13
C LEU A 95 21.79 -4.27 1.39
N ASP A 96 20.69 -3.93 2.08
CA ASP A 96 20.57 -3.92 3.54
C ASP A 96 20.29 -5.31 4.13
N GLY A 97 19.80 -6.23 3.29
CA GLY A 97 19.58 -7.61 3.66
C GLY A 97 20.84 -8.48 3.65
N ASP A 98 20.65 -9.80 3.51
CA ASP A 98 21.76 -10.78 3.45
C ASP A 98 22.27 -11.04 2.02
N GLY A 99 21.86 -10.20 1.06
CA GLY A 99 22.16 -10.37 -0.36
C GLY A 99 21.34 -11.46 -1.07
N ARG A 100 20.57 -12.28 -0.35
CA ARG A 100 19.59 -13.23 -0.92
C ARG A 100 18.16 -12.81 -0.61
N ARG A 101 17.94 -12.20 0.54
CA ARG A 101 16.64 -11.72 1.01
C ARG A 101 16.72 -10.22 1.27
N PRO A 102 15.71 -9.44 0.85
CA PRO A 102 15.65 -8.03 1.16
C PRO A 102 15.36 -7.81 2.65
N ASP A 103 15.90 -6.74 3.22
CA ASP A 103 15.50 -6.24 4.51
C ASP A 103 14.05 -5.73 4.45
N VAL A 104 13.16 -6.39 5.19
CA VAL A 104 11.72 -6.13 5.16
C VAL A 104 11.40 -4.74 5.72
N THR A 105 12.16 -4.29 6.71
CA THR A 105 11.98 -2.97 7.32
C THR A 105 12.23 -1.86 6.30
N THR A 106 13.25 -2.00 5.47
CA THR A 106 13.58 -1.07 4.38
C THR A 106 12.52 -1.06 3.29
N LEU A 107 12.02 -2.24 2.89
CA LEU A 107 10.88 -2.32 1.95
C LEU A 107 9.66 -1.59 2.49
N ARG A 108 9.31 -1.83 3.76
CA ARG A 108 8.18 -1.21 4.45
C ARG A 108 8.30 0.32 4.49
N ARG A 109 9.47 0.83 4.88
CA ARG A 109 9.76 2.28 4.93
C ARG A 109 9.62 2.95 3.58
N GLY A 110 10.27 2.42 2.54
CA GLY A 110 10.18 3.02 1.21
C GLY A 110 8.80 2.87 0.58
N LEU A 111 8.10 1.75 0.83
CA LEU A 111 6.71 1.60 0.43
C LEU A 111 5.82 2.67 1.09
N HIS A 112 5.90 2.85 2.41
CA HIS A 112 5.15 3.90 3.11
C HIS A 112 5.49 5.30 2.60
N ARG A 113 6.79 5.61 2.40
CA ARG A 113 7.25 6.95 1.99
C ARG A 113 6.85 7.33 0.56
N PHE A 114 6.95 6.41 -0.38
CA PHE A 114 6.86 6.73 -1.81
C PHE A 114 5.60 6.19 -2.50
N TYR A 115 4.84 5.30 -1.87
CA TYR A 115 3.67 4.68 -2.52
C TYR A 115 2.67 5.71 -3.04
N ALA A 116 2.25 6.66 -2.19
CA ALA A 116 1.21 7.61 -2.59
C ALA A 116 1.62 8.45 -3.79
N CYS A 117 2.87 8.92 -3.83
CA CYS A 117 3.35 9.79 -4.91
C CYS A 117 3.64 9.02 -6.21
N GLU A 118 4.32 7.87 -6.13
CA GLU A 118 4.64 7.05 -7.30
C GLU A 118 3.37 6.46 -7.95
N ARG A 119 2.31 6.23 -7.17
CA ARG A 119 0.99 5.84 -7.67
C ARG A 119 0.07 7.01 -8.01
N ARG A 120 0.53 8.24 -7.80
CA ARG A 120 -0.21 9.50 -8.03
C ARG A 120 -1.60 9.44 -7.40
N LEU A 121 -1.68 9.01 -6.15
CA LEU A 121 -2.96 8.83 -5.46
C LEU A 121 -3.67 10.18 -5.27
N PRO A 122 -5.01 10.24 -5.41
CA PRO A 122 -5.76 11.46 -5.15
C PRO A 122 -5.60 11.89 -3.69
N LEU A 123 -5.46 13.20 -3.47
CA LEU A 123 -5.30 13.74 -2.12
C LEU A 123 -6.62 13.82 -1.34
N SER A 124 -7.76 13.75 -2.03
CA SER A 124 -9.08 13.79 -1.41
C SER A 124 -9.93 12.56 -1.73
N LEU A 125 -10.75 12.15 -0.77
CA LEU A 125 -11.73 11.06 -0.91
C LEU A 125 -12.72 11.38 -2.03
N ALA A 126 -13.17 12.63 -2.10
CA ALA A 126 -14.11 13.08 -3.13
C ALA A 126 -13.53 12.90 -4.54
N ASP A 127 -12.26 13.27 -4.74
CA ASP A 127 -11.59 13.09 -6.03
C ASP A 127 -11.40 11.61 -6.37
N ALA A 128 -11.02 10.77 -5.39
CA ALA A 128 -10.89 9.34 -5.61
C ALA A 128 -12.22 8.68 -6.02
N VAL A 129 -13.30 9.04 -5.33
CA VAL A 129 -14.66 8.55 -5.65
C VAL A 129 -15.10 9.06 -7.02
N ALA A 130 -14.87 10.34 -7.34
CA ALA A 130 -15.23 10.91 -8.63
C ALA A 130 -14.48 10.25 -9.80
N LEU A 131 -13.17 10.02 -9.64
CA LEU A 131 -12.33 9.31 -10.61
C LEU A 131 -12.77 7.86 -10.83
N ALA A 132 -13.37 7.22 -9.82
CA ALA A 132 -13.94 5.88 -9.91
C ALA A 132 -15.38 5.85 -10.45
N GLY A 133 -15.94 7.00 -10.85
CA GLY A 133 -17.32 7.09 -11.35
C GLY A 133 -18.40 7.13 -10.27
N GLY A 134 -18.03 7.31 -9.00
CA GLY A 134 -18.94 7.39 -7.87
C GLY A 134 -19.12 6.05 -7.14
N LEU A 135 -19.61 6.14 -5.90
CA LEU A 135 -20.09 5.00 -5.13
C LEU A 135 -21.58 4.80 -5.40
N ASP A 136 -22.04 3.55 -5.43
CA ASP A 136 -23.46 3.21 -5.57
C ASP A 136 -24.08 2.96 -4.19
N PRO A 137 -24.93 3.87 -3.67
CA PRO A 137 -25.58 3.68 -2.39
C PRO A 137 -26.41 2.40 -2.31
N ALA A 138 -26.92 1.87 -3.43
CA ALA A 138 -27.70 0.64 -3.46
C ALA A 138 -26.88 -0.61 -3.10
N THR A 139 -25.55 -0.54 -3.20
CA THR A 139 -24.63 -1.62 -2.79
C THR A 139 -24.22 -1.53 -1.33
N THR A 140 -24.68 -0.50 -0.62
CA THR A 140 -24.26 -0.23 0.76
C THR A 140 -24.80 -1.28 1.70
N PHE A 141 -23.92 -1.86 2.52
CA PHE A 141 -24.32 -2.62 3.68
C PHE A 141 -23.44 -2.33 4.90
N VAL A 142 -23.94 -2.69 6.08
CA VAL A 142 -23.27 -2.41 7.35
C VAL A 142 -22.84 -3.72 8.01
N VAL A 143 -21.55 -3.81 8.32
CA VAL A 143 -21.00 -4.84 9.21
C VAL A 143 -20.96 -4.23 10.61
N GLN A 144 -21.70 -4.81 11.55
CA GLN A 144 -21.81 -4.25 12.91
C GLN A 144 -20.49 -4.38 13.69
N GLU A 145 -19.77 -5.48 13.50
CA GLU A 145 -18.50 -5.75 14.17
C GLU A 145 -17.47 -6.21 13.13
N SER A 146 -16.56 -5.31 12.75
CA SER A 146 -15.49 -5.64 11.82
C SER A 146 -14.26 -6.11 12.59
N THR A 147 -13.89 -7.38 12.47
CA THR A 147 -12.69 -7.94 13.12
C THR A 147 -11.44 -7.07 12.99
N PRO A 148 -11.05 -6.55 11.79
CA PRO A 148 -9.85 -5.70 11.69
C PRO A 148 -10.00 -4.31 12.32
N LYS A 149 -11.22 -3.82 12.56
CA LYS A 149 -11.47 -2.45 13.04
C LYS A 149 -12.11 -2.37 14.43
N GLY A 150 -12.66 -3.46 14.97
CA GLY A 150 -13.36 -3.48 16.26
C GLY A 150 -14.57 -2.55 16.35
N HIS A 151 -15.06 -2.09 15.19
CA HIS A 151 -16.10 -1.08 15.08
C HIS A 151 -17.00 -1.37 13.87
N PRO A 152 -18.22 -0.81 13.87
CA PRO A 152 -19.10 -0.87 12.71
C PRO A 152 -18.44 -0.32 11.45
N ARG A 153 -18.69 -0.97 10.33
CA ARG A 153 -18.26 -0.50 9.01
C ARG A 153 -19.41 -0.38 8.06
N ARG A 154 -19.49 0.76 7.36
CA ARG A 154 -20.31 0.90 6.17
C ARG A 154 -19.45 0.56 4.97
N LEU A 155 -19.91 -0.37 4.16
CA LEU A 155 -19.19 -0.85 3.01
C LEU A 155 -20.02 -0.60 1.75
N THR A 156 -19.42 -0.02 0.74
CA THR A 156 -20.09 0.42 -0.49
C THR A 156 -19.17 0.19 -1.69
N THR A 157 -19.73 -0.17 -2.84
CA THR A 157 -18.99 -0.38 -4.08
C THR A 157 -19.41 0.63 -5.15
N SER A 158 -18.53 0.96 -6.08
CA SER A 158 -18.91 1.64 -7.32
C SER A 158 -19.79 0.76 -8.20
N VAL A 159 -20.55 1.38 -9.11
CA VAL A 159 -21.48 0.68 -10.02
C VAL A 159 -20.77 -0.38 -10.87
N ASP A 160 -19.53 -0.10 -11.27
CA ASP A 160 -18.70 -0.98 -12.11
C ASP A 160 -17.87 -2.01 -11.32
N GLY A 161 -17.94 -2.00 -9.98
CA GLY A 161 -17.15 -2.89 -9.13
C GLY A 161 -15.65 -2.56 -9.08
N ALA A 162 -15.22 -1.40 -9.59
CA ALA A 162 -13.81 -1.00 -9.61
C ALA A 162 -13.32 -0.45 -8.26
N LEU A 163 -14.18 0.19 -7.48
CA LEU A 163 -13.84 0.81 -6.20
C LEU A 163 -14.69 0.24 -5.08
N PHE A 164 -14.03 -0.21 -4.01
CA PHE A 164 -14.65 -0.66 -2.78
C PHE A 164 -14.30 0.33 -1.68
N ALA A 165 -15.30 1.00 -1.11
CA ALA A 165 -15.16 1.90 0.01
C ALA A 165 -15.60 1.22 1.30
N ALA A 166 -14.80 1.41 2.34
CA ALA A 166 -15.05 0.84 3.64
C ALA A 166 -14.86 1.93 4.70
N GLU A 167 -15.96 2.49 5.18
CA GLU A 167 -16.01 3.55 6.20
C GLU A 167 -16.05 2.91 7.59
N THR A 168 -15.15 3.30 8.48
CA THR A 168 -15.21 2.94 9.91
C THR A 168 -16.05 3.98 10.64
N VAL A 169 -17.14 3.53 11.28
CA VAL A 169 -18.13 4.42 11.92
C VAL A 169 -18.05 4.27 13.44
N LEU A 170 -17.86 5.40 14.13
CA LEU A 170 -17.83 5.49 15.59
C LEU A 170 -18.83 6.55 16.03
N ASP A 171 -19.75 6.21 16.94
CA ASP A 171 -20.81 7.11 17.44
C ASP A 171 -21.61 7.81 16.32
N GLY A 172 -21.82 7.11 15.20
CA GLY A 172 -22.55 7.62 14.04
C GLY A 172 -21.73 8.52 13.10
N VAL A 173 -20.44 8.72 13.37
CA VAL A 173 -19.52 9.54 12.57
C VAL A 173 -18.49 8.67 11.85
N VAL A 174 -18.19 8.99 10.60
CA VAL A 174 -17.10 8.32 9.85
C VAL A 174 -15.76 8.82 10.38
N ARG A 175 -14.96 7.92 10.95
CA ARG A 175 -13.62 8.22 11.47
C ARG A 175 -12.54 8.13 10.39
N GLU A 176 -12.73 7.19 9.46
CA GLU A 176 -11.77 6.83 8.42
C GLU A 176 -12.50 6.12 7.28
N THR A 177 -12.03 6.35 6.06
CA THR A 177 -12.46 5.61 4.87
C THR A 177 -11.27 4.93 4.22
N GLU A 178 -11.31 3.59 4.14
CA GLU A 178 -10.36 2.81 3.35
C GLU A 178 -10.95 2.51 1.98
N LEU A 179 -10.17 2.72 0.91
CA LEU A 179 -10.54 2.34 -0.44
C LEU A 179 -9.66 1.21 -0.94
N VAL A 180 -10.28 0.24 -1.62
CA VAL A 180 -9.58 -0.76 -2.42
C VAL A 180 -9.98 -0.55 -3.89
N TRP A 181 -9.00 -0.30 -4.75
CA TRP A 181 -9.22 0.08 -6.14
C TRP A 181 -8.63 -0.94 -7.11
N ARG A 182 -9.51 -1.57 -7.90
CA ARG A 182 -9.18 -2.51 -8.97
C ARG A 182 -8.94 -1.81 -10.29
N GLY A 183 -8.09 -2.39 -11.14
CA GLY A 183 -7.92 -1.95 -12.53
C GLY A 183 -7.20 -0.61 -12.72
N ARG A 184 -6.76 0.04 -11.63
CA ARG A 184 -5.97 1.27 -11.69
C ARG A 184 -4.50 1.02 -12.04
N ARG A 185 -3.94 -0.09 -11.57
CA ARG A 185 -2.53 -0.45 -11.77
C ARG A 185 -2.33 -1.26 -13.04
N ARG A 186 -1.17 -1.09 -13.69
CA ARG A 186 -0.84 -1.81 -14.93
C ARG A 186 -0.57 -3.30 -14.70
N ASP A 187 -0.17 -3.67 -13.49
CA ASP A 187 0.06 -5.05 -13.08
C ASP A 187 -1.22 -5.81 -12.67
N GLY A 188 -2.38 -5.14 -12.69
CA GLY A 188 -3.65 -5.72 -12.26
C GLY A 188 -3.81 -5.89 -10.75
N ALA A 189 -2.84 -5.48 -9.94
CA ALA A 189 -2.96 -5.54 -8.48
C ALA A 189 -3.94 -4.47 -7.95
N LEU A 190 -4.27 -4.58 -6.66
CA LEU A 190 -5.13 -3.64 -5.94
C LEU A 190 -4.34 -2.40 -5.50
N ASP A 191 -4.90 -1.19 -5.64
CA ASP A 191 -4.43 -0.03 -4.90
C ASP A 191 -5.21 0.13 -3.59
N PHE A 192 -4.50 0.54 -2.53
CA PHE A 192 -5.06 0.73 -1.20
C PHE A 192 -4.90 2.19 -0.80
N LEU A 193 -6.00 2.85 -0.45
CA LEU A 193 -6.00 4.25 -0.06
C LEU A 193 -6.67 4.38 1.30
N VAL A 194 -6.20 5.31 2.11
CA VAL A 194 -6.78 5.59 3.43
C VAL A 194 -7.02 7.08 3.54
N TYR A 195 -8.23 7.46 3.91
CA TYR A 195 -8.64 8.85 4.11
C TYR A 195 -9.11 9.07 5.54
N ASP A 196 -8.81 10.24 6.10
CA ASP A 196 -9.35 10.64 7.40
C ASP A 196 -10.83 11.07 7.34
N HIS A 197 -11.37 11.45 8.49
CA HIS A 197 -12.73 11.95 8.63
C HIS A 197 -13.04 13.21 7.79
N ASP A 198 -12.03 13.99 7.43
CA ASP A 198 -12.15 15.16 6.55
C ASP A 198 -11.97 14.79 5.06
N GLY A 199 -11.76 13.50 4.77
CA GLY A 199 -11.52 13.00 3.42
C GLY A 199 -10.13 13.31 2.89
N ARG A 200 -9.12 13.57 3.73
CA ARG A 200 -7.72 13.77 3.29
C ARG A 200 -6.95 12.46 3.30
N LEU A 201 -6.14 12.24 2.25
CA LEU A 201 -5.29 11.06 2.14
C LEU A 201 -4.33 10.97 3.34
N ARG A 202 -4.13 9.76 3.86
CA ARG A 202 -3.21 9.45 4.96
C ARG A 202 -2.29 8.28 4.63
N GLY A 203 -1.11 8.27 5.23
CA GLY A 203 -0.12 7.19 5.08
C GLY A 203 -0.35 5.95 5.97
N GLY A 204 -1.41 5.91 6.76
CA GLY A 204 -1.65 4.84 7.71
C GLY A 204 -3.09 4.76 8.16
N SER A 205 -3.41 3.63 8.79
CA SER A 205 -4.73 3.29 9.29
C SER A 205 -4.66 2.66 10.68
N THR A 206 -5.79 2.58 11.39
CA THR A 206 -5.87 1.95 12.70
C THR A 206 -6.51 0.57 12.61
N PHE A 207 -5.96 -0.42 13.32
CA PHE A 207 -6.47 -1.78 13.36
C PHE A 207 -6.50 -2.36 14.77
N VAL A 208 -7.42 -3.27 15.05
CA VAL A 208 -7.43 -4.04 16.30
C VAL A 208 -6.23 -4.97 16.34
N THR A 209 -5.51 -4.97 17.46
CA THR A 209 -4.43 -5.91 17.72
C THR A 209 -4.91 -7.13 18.52
N SER A 210 -4.19 -8.24 18.40
CA SER A 210 -4.44 -9.43 19.24
C SER A 210 -4.26 -9.17 20.74
N ALA A 211 -3.59 -8.08 21.12
CA ALA A 211 -3.35 -7.67 22.50
C ALA A 211 -4.45 -6.74 23.08
N GLY A 212 -5.48 -6.40 22.30
CA GLY A 212 -6.62 -5.61 22.78
C GLY A 212 -6.77 -4.27 22.07
N PRO A 213 -5.95 -3.24 22.37
CA PRO A 213 -6.19 -1.91 21.84
C PRO A 213 -5.94 -1.85 20.33
N GLU A 214 -6.65 -0.92 19.70
CA GLU A 214 -6.36 -0.43 18.36
C GLU A 214 -4.91 0.09 18.28
N ALA A 215 -4.19 -0.27 17.23
CA ALA A 215 -2.85 0.23 16.94
C ALA A 215 -2.78 0.85 15.53
N PRO A 216 -1.98 1.92 15.37
CA PRO A 216 -1.71 2.49 14.07
C PRO A 216 -0.79 1.56 13.25
N ALA A 217 -1.04 1.45 11.96
CA ALA A 217 -0.19 0.69 11.04
C ALA A 217 -0.11 1.38 9.67
N ALA A 218 1.06 1.27 9.05
CA ALA A 218 1.35 1.94 7.79
C ALA A 218 0.59 1.31 6.61
N ALA A 219 -0.04 2.17 5.81
CA ALA A 219 -0.58 1.81 4.52
C ALA A 219 0.47 2.06 3.42
N PRO A 220 0.51 1.23 2.35
CA PRO A 220 -0.39 0.10 2.07
C PRO A 220 0.07 -1.24 2.67
N TYR A 221 1.22 -1.32 3.36
CA TYR A 221 1.79 -2.61 3.80
C TYR A 221 0.83 -3.43 4.66
N ALA A 222 0.18 -2.82 5.65
CA ALA A 222 -0.81 -3.49 6.48
C ALA A 222 -1.99 -4.01 5.66
N CYS A 223 -2.46 -3.22 4.69
CA CYS A 223 -3.53 -3.62 3.78
C CYS A 223 -3.11 -4.82 2.92
N LEU A 224 -1.91 -4.81 2.35
CA LEU A 224 -1.36 -5.93 1.57
C LEU A 224 -1.30 -7.22 2.40
N ALA A 225 -0.87 -7.13 3.66
CA ALA A 225 -0.79 -8.29 4.56
C ALA A 225 -2.18 -8.88 4.87
N CYS A 226 -3.20 -8.04 5.05
CA CYS A 226 -4.58 -8.46 5.29
C CYS A 226 -5.28 -9.00 4.05
N HIS A 227 -5.04 -8.38 2.88
CA HIS A 227 -5.69 -8.71 1.62
C HIS A 227 -4.98 -9.79 0.81
N ARG A 228 -3.94 -10.40 1.36
CA ARG A 228 -3.21 -11.48 0.68
C ARG A 228 -4.13 -12.68 0.42
N ASP A 229 -4.18 -13.14 -0.82
CA ASP A 229 -4.88 -14.39 -1.16
C ASP A 229 -4.15 -15.59 -0.53
N ARG A 230 -4.88 -16.36 0.29
CA ARG A 230 -4.37 -17.56 0.94
C ARG A 230 -4.85 -18.86 0.31
N ALA A 231 -5.82 -18.80 -0.60
CA ALA A 231 -6.50 -19.98 -1.15
C ALA A 231 -5.91 -20.41 -2.49
N ASP A 232 -5.70 -19.50 -3.45
CA ASP A 232 -5.56 -19.88 -4.86
C ASP A 232 -4.28 -19.40 -5.58
N GLY A 233 -3.33 -18.84 -4.82
CA GLY A 233 -2.00 -18.49 -5.31
C GLY A 233 -1.87 -17.03 -5.75
N ALA A 234 -0.78 -16.40 -5.29
CA ALA A 234 -0.17 -15.22 -5.88
C ALA A 234 -1.14 -14.03 -6.14
N GLY A 235 -1.41 -13.19 -5.13
CA GLY A 235 -2.13 -11.93 -5.34
C GLY A 235 -2.75 -11.29 -4.09
N PHE A 236 -3.44 -10.17 -4.31
CA PHE A 236 -4.25 -9.49 -3.30
C PHE A 236 -5.72 -9.52 -3.70
N VAL A 237 -6.60 -9.91 -2.78
CA VAL A 237 -8.04 -10.09 -3.00
C VAL A 237 -8.84 -9.10 -2.16
N VAL A 238 -9.96 -8.66 -2.72
CA VAL A 238 -10.95 -7.92 -1.94
C VAL A 238 -11.79 -8.94 -1.19
N THR A 239 -11.85 -8.84 0.13
CA THR A 239 -12.67 -9.71 0.99
C THR A 239 -14.11 -9.22 1.08
N PHE A 240 -14.68 -8.72 -0.03
CA PHE A 240 -15.96 -8.02 -0.07
C PHE A 240 -16.97 -8.66 -1.05
N PRO A 241 -18.22 -8.95 -0.61
CA PRO A 241 -18.59 -9.11 0.79
C PRO A 241 -17.74 -10.24 1.42
N PRO A 242 -17.56 -10.29 2.75
CA PRO A 242 -16.96 -11.47 3.35
C PRO A 242 -17.79 -12.69 2.92
N SER A 243 -17.13 -13.75 2.46
CA SER A 243 -17.79 -15.03 2.28
C SER A 243 -18.52 -15.40 3.59
N PRO A 244 -19.76 -15.90 3.53
CA PRO A 244 -20.54 -16.25 4.72
C PRO A 244 -19.83 -17.25 5.63
#